data_AF-A0A2V7ESR0-F1
#
_entry.id   AF-A0A2V7ESR0-F1
#
_cell.length_a   1.000
_cell.length_b   1.000
_cell.length_c   1.000
_cell.angle_alpha   90.00
_cell.angle_beta   90.00
_cell.angle_gamma   90.00
#
_symmetry.space_group_name_H-M   'P 1'
#
loop_
_entity.id
_entity.type
_entity.pdbx_description
1 polymer ?
#
loop_
_entity_poly.entity_id
_entity_poly.type
_entity_poly.pdbx_seq_one_letter_code
_entity_poly.pdbx_strand_id
1 'polypeptide(L)'
;MLRTIVSRGFLLLAVAACRTDGATTPPGAPDLGANASLSGRRPFPDDNPWNTAVDRAPVDPNSDALIASIGLTKGLHPDFGANYLGGPFGIPYVVVAGSTPSVTVTFSYAAESDPGPYPIPPDAPIEGGSASSGDRHVLVIDRDDWKLYELFSAFPVPSSSGWTAGSGAIFDLSSDALRPAGWTSADAAGLPIFPGLVRYDEVVERGEIRHALRFTVVHSRRAYVNPARHWASSDTSASRPPMGMRVRLKQSYDTSGFPPSARVILRALQTYGMIVADNGGDWFISGAPDARWNDGELNTLKTVPGSAFEVVAMGTIVTP
;
A
#
# COMPACT_ATOMS: atom_id res chain seq x y z
N MET A 1 32.31 -41.59 -72.70
CA MET A 1 33.14 -40.91 -71.68
C MET A 1 32.36 -39.73 -71.14
N LEU A 2 31.87 -39.90 -69.92
CA LEU A 2 30.85 -39.06 -69.28
C LEU A 2 31.51 -37.84 -68.63
N ARG A 3 30.97 -36.64 -68.88
CA ARG A 3 31.40 -35.36 -68.30
C ARG A 3 30.81 -35.22 -66.89
N THR A 4 31.65 -35.04 -65.89
CA THR A 4 31.24 -34.75 -64.50
C THR A 4 31.18 -33.24 -64.30
N ILE A 5 29.99 -32.69 -64.06
CA ILE A 5 29.76 -31.31 -63.61
C ILE A 5 29.62 -31.35 -62.09
N VAL A 6 30.49 -30.62 -61.38
CA VAL A 6 30.40 -30.43 -59.92
C VAL A 6 29.43 -29.29 -59.65
N SER A 7 28.27 -29.60 -59.05
CA SER A 7 27.31 -28.60 -58.57
C SER A 7 27.59 -28.30 -57.09
N ARG A 8 27.92 -27.04 -56.77
CA ARG A 8 28.04 -26.55 -55.39
C ARG A 8 26.65 -26.19 -54.88
N GLY A 9 26.12 -27.00 -53.96
CA GLY A 9 24.89 -26.67 -53.22
C GLY A 9 25.17 -25.65 -52.12
N PHE A 10 24.54 -24.48 -52.20
CA PHE A 10 24.42 -23.54 -51.08
C PHE A 10 23.29 -24.03 -50.17
N LEU A 11 23.61 -24.38 -48.93
CA LEU A 11 22.63 -24.68 -47.88
C LEU A 11 22.17 -23.34 -47.27
N LEU A 12 20.95 -22.90 -47.60
CA LEU A 12 20.32 -21.78 -46.88
C LEU A 12 19.86 -22.29 -45.51
N LEU A 13 20.51 -21.78 -44.45
CA LEU A 13 20.06 -21.94 -43.07
C LEU A 13 18.93 -20.92 -42.84
N ALA A 14 17.67 -21.36 -42.81
CA ALA A 14 16.56 -20.53 -42.41
C ALA A 14 16.60 -20.35 -40.89
N VAL A 15 17.06 -19.17 -40.43
CA VAL A 15 16.91 -18.75 -39.03
C VAL A 15 15.43 -18.38 -38.83
N ALA A 16 14.68 -19.26 -38.18
CA ALA A 16 13.34 -18.94 -37.69
C ALA A 16 13.50 -17.91 -36.54
N ALA A 17 13.33 -16.63 -36.85
CA ALA A 17 13.14 -15.61 -35.83
C ALA A 17 11.83 -15.91 -35.09
N CYS A 18 11.94 -16.41 -33.86
CA CYS A 18 10.81 -16.50 -32.95
C CYS A 18 10.36 -15.07 -32.66
N ARG A 19 9.26 -14.63 -33.28
CA ARG A 19 8.56 -13.42 -32.87
C ARG A 19 8.02 -13.73 -31.47
N THR A 20 8.59 -13.11 -30.45
CA THR A 20 7.89 -12.94 -29.19
C THR A 20 6.69 -12.07 -29.50
N ASP A 21 5.51 -12.66 -29.60
CA ASP A 21 4.26 -11.92 -29.56
C ASP A 21 4.28 -11.14 -28.25
N GLY A 22 4.57 -9.85 -28.32
CA GLY A 22 4.41 -8.95 -27.20
C GLY A 22 2.94 -8.99 -26.85
N ALA A 23 2.59 -9.66 -25.76
CA ALA A 23 1.25 -9.63 -25.21
C ALA A 23 0.88 -8.16 -25.04
N THR A 24 -0.05 -7.69 -25.87
CA THR A 24 -0.54 -6.33 -25.79
C THR A 24 -1.35 -6.24 -24.52
N THR A 25 -0.86 -5.49 -23.53
CA THR A 25 -1.58 -5.18 -22.30
C THR A 25 -2.98 -4.67 -22.68
N PRO A 26 -4.07 -5.32 -22.23
CA PRO A 26 -5.41 -4.82 -22.48
C PRO A 26 -5.52 -3.37 -21.98
N PRO A 27 -6.16 -2.45 -22.73
CA PRO A 27 -6.36 -1.08 -22.28
C PRO A 27 -6.98 -1.05 -20.87
N GLY A 28 -6.33 -0.36 -19.93
CA GLY A 28 -6.80 -0.23 -18.54
C GLY A 28 -6.37 -1.35 -17.59
N ALA A 29 -5.59 -2.33 -18.05
CA ALA A 29 -4.96 -3.27 -17.13
C ALA A 29 -3.72 -2.65 -16.44
N PRO A 30 -3.49 -2.91 -15.15
CA PRO A 30 -2.28 -2.50 -14.43
C PRO A 30 -1.00 -2.91 -15.14
N ASP A 31 0.03 -2.09 -15.15
CA ASP A 31 1.34 -2.48 -15.69
C ASP A 31 2.03 -3.54 -14.80
N LEU A 32 2.99 -4.28 -15.34
CA LEU A 32 3.80 -5.23 -14.58
C LEU A 32 5.08 -4.58 -14.06
N GLY A 33 5.56 -5.04 -12.91
CA GLY A 33 6.84 -4.64 -12.32
C GLY A 33 6.72 -3.85 -11.03
N ALA A 34 7.88 -3.43 -10.51
CA ALA A 34 7.96 -2.69 -9.26
C ALA A 34 7.33 -1.31 -9.40
N ASN A 35 6.47 -0.95 -8.44
CA ASN A 35 5.73 0.31 -8.36
C ASN A 35 4.98 0.67 -9.66
N ALA A 36 4.55 -0.34 -10.40
CA ALA A 36 3.90 -0.17 -11.70
C ALA A 36 2.52 0.48 -11.59
N SER A 37 2.19 1.36 -12.54
CA SER A 37 0.90 2.04 -12.60
C SER A 37 -0.26 1.05 -12.62
N LEU A 38 -1.33 1.31 -11.86
CA LEU A 38 -2.54 0.49 -11.98
C LEU A 38 -3.43 0.87 -13.17
N SER A 39 -3.00 1.82 -13.99
CA SER A 39 -3.80 2.34 -15.11
C SER A 39 -5.21 2.78 -14.69
N GLY A 40 -5.34 3.28 -13.44
CA GLY A 40 -6.59 3.72 -12.85
C GLY A 40 -7.50 2.61 -12.29
N ARG A 41 -7.10 1.34 -12.34
CA ARG A 41 -7.83 0.26 -11.65
C ARG A 41 -7.69 0.45 -10.14
N ARG A 42 -8.82 0.55 -9.44
CA ARG A 42 -8.87 0.84 -8.00
C ARG A 42 -8.95 -0.47 -7.20
N PRO A 43 -8.17 -0.64 -6.12
CA PRO A 43 -8.37 -1.73 -5.17
C PRO A 43 -9.73 -1.63 -4.48
N PHE A 44 -10.40 -2.77 -4.30
CA PHE A 44 -11.70 -2.93 -3.66
C PHE A 44 -12.92 -2.33 -4.39
N PRO A 45 -14.14 -2.83 -4.08
CA PRO A 45 -15.40 -2.23 -4.54
C PRO A 45 -15.60 -0.77 -4.12
N ASP A 46 -16.53 -0.08 -4.76
CA ASP A 46 -16.80 1.35 -4.52
C ASP A 46 -17.36 1.63 -3.12
N ASP A 47 -18.13 0.68 -2.57
CA ASP A 47 -18.72 0.70 -1.24
C ASP A 47 -17.78 0.16 -0.14
N ASN A 48 -16.56 -0.24 -0.51
CA ASN A 48 -15.54 -0.61 0.46
C ASN A 48 -15.18 0.58 1.36
N PRO A 49 -14.88 0.38 2.65
CA PRO A 49 -14.44 1.44 3.55
C PRO A 49 -13.25 2.26 3.02
N TRP A 50 -12.31 1.67 2.27
CA TRP A 50 -11.22 2.40 1.63
C TRP A 50 -11.71 3.38 0.56
N ASN A 51 -12.76 3.03 -0.18
CA ASN A 51 -13.25 3.80 -1.33
C ASN A 51 -14.47 4.68 -1.02
N THR A 52 -15.04 4.54 0.17
CA THR A 52 -16.20 5.31 0.62
C THR A 52 -15.79 6.75 0.94
N ALA A 53 -16.47 7.74 0.35
CA ALA A 53 -16.30 9.15 0.70
C ALA A 53 -16.89 9.45 2.10
N VAL A 54 -16.21 10.29 2.86
CA VAL A 54 -16.54 10.65 4.26
C VAL A 54 -16.54 12.16 4.49
N ASP A 55 -16.44 12.98 3.44
CA ASP A 55 -16.50 14.44 3.48
C ASP A 55 -17.78 14.98 4.13
N ARG A 56 -18.88 14.20 4.06
CA ARG A 56 -20.19 14.53 4.64
C ARG A 56 -20.58 13.66 5.84
N ALA A 57 -19.72 12.74 6.26
CA ALA A 57 -20.00 11.88 7.39
C ALA A 57 -20.05 12.69 8.70
N PRO A 58 -20.84 12.29 9.71
CA PRO A 58 -20.85 12.97 11.00
C PRO A 58 -19.46 12.96 11.65
N VAL A 59 -19.17 13.98 12.45
CA VAL A 59 -17.94 14.05 13.27
C VAL A 59 -18.17 13.25 14.55
N ASP A 60 -17.14 12.53 15.00
CA ASP A 60 -17.20 11.81 16.27
C ASP A 60 -17.28 12.81 17.45
N PRO A 61 -18.19 12.60 18.42
CA PRO A 61 -18.29 13.47 19.60
C PRO A 61 -16.99 13.60 20.41
N ASN A 62 -16.08 12.62 20.33
CA ASN A 62 -14.78 12.65 21.02
C ASN A 62 -13.63 13.16 20.14
N SER A 63 -13.92 13.69 18.94
CA SER A 63 -12.91 14.10 17.96
C SER A 63 -11.82 14.97 18.58
N ASP A 64 -12.18 16.05 19.29
CA ASP A 64 -11.19 16.99 19.84
C ASP A 64 -10.22 16.32 20.81
N ALA A 65 -10.71 15.43 21.68
CA ALA A 65 -9.89 14.70 22.64
C ALA A 65 -8.94 13.71 21.95
N LEU A 66 -9.45 12.99 20.94
CA LEU A 66 -8.67 12.01 20.17
C LEU A 66 -7.57 12.70 19.34
N ILE A 67 -7.89 13.77 18.62
CA ILE A 67 -6.92 14.54 17.84
C ILE A 67 -5.86 15.16 18.76
N ALA A 68 -6.27 15.67 19.93
CA ALA A 68 -5.34 16.18 20.93
C ALA A 68 -4.38 15.11 21.47
N SER A 69 -4.85 13.87 21.62
CA SER A 69 -4.00 12.76 22.08
C SER A 69 -2.90 12.36 21.09
N ILE A 70 -3.10 12.60 19.79
CA ILE A 70 -2.11 12.36 18.73
C ILE A 70 -1.15 13.55 18.64
N GLY A 71 -1.70 14.77 18.53
CA GLY A 71 -0.96 16.03 18.65
C GLY A 71 -1.48 17.12 17.73
N LEU A 72 -2.06 18.18 18.31
CA LEU A 72 -2.70 19.28 17.58
C LEU A 72 -1.74 20.11 16.72
N THR A 73 -0.50 20.26 17.15
CA THR A 73 0.51 21.12 16.50
C THR A 73 1.53 20.34 15.68
N LYS A 74 1.47 19.01 15.74
CA LYS A 74 2.31 18.14 14.91
C LYS A 74 1.82 18.21 13.47
N GLY A 75 2.75 18.32 12.53
CA GLY A 75 2.44 18.37 11.11
C GLY A 75 2.20 16.98 10.53
N LEU A 76 1.35 16.89 9.51
CA LEU A 76 1.22 15.71 8.66
C LEU A 76 2.59 15.34 8.07
N HIS A 77 2.99 14.09 8.16
CA HIS A 77 4.32 13.65 7.75
C HIS A 77 4.21 12.70 6.55
N PRO A 78 4.63 13.10 5.34
CA PRO A 78 4.77 12.17 4.23
C PRO A 78 6.01 11.29 4.45
N ASP A 79 5.80 9.99 4.61
CA ASP A 79 6.85 9.00 4.82
C ASP A 79 7.15 8.24 3.52
N PHE A 80 7.36 9.00 2.45
CA PHE A 80 7.71 8.52 1.11
C PHE A 80 8.26 9.68 0.26
N GLY A 81 9.01 9.37 -0.79
CA GLY A 81 9.56 10.37 -1.70
C GLY A 81 10.66 9.85 -2.62
N ALA A 82 11.34 10.77 -3.30
CA ALA A 82 12.37 10.49 -4.29
C ALA A 82 13.78 10.39 -3.70
N ASN A 83 14.06 11.09 -2.60
CA ASN A 83 15.42 11.21 -2.09
C ASN A 83 15.51 11.19 -0.55
N TYR A 84 15.80 10.01 -0.02
CA TYR A 84 16.24 9.78 1.34
C TYR A 84 17.35 8.73 1.34
N LEU A 85 18.47 9.02 2.03
CA LEU A 85 19.66 8.15 2.06
C LEU A 85 20.18 7.74 0.65
N GLY A 86 20.01 8.61 -0.34
CA GLY A 86 20.54 8.40 -1.70
C GLY A 86 19.58 7.73 -2.69
N GLY A 87 18.31 7.54 -2.34
CA GLY A 87 17.31 7.04 -3.28
C GLY A 87 15.86 7.23 -2.84
N PRO A 88 14.91 6.73 -3.63
CA PRO A 88 13.48 6.77 -3.28
C PRO A 88 13.19 5.97 -2.01
N PHE A 89 12.21 6.42 -1.24
CA PHE A 89 11.79 5.80 0.02
C PHE A 89 10.28 5.75 0.16
N GLY A 90 9.80 4.89 1.06
CA GLY A 90 8.39 4.50 1.20
C GLY A 90 8.24 2.98 1.14
N ILE A 91 7.00 2.50 1.04
CA ILE A 91 6.68 1.07 0.98
C ILE A 91 6.53 0.64 -0.47
N PRO A 92 7.47 -0.13 -1.04
CA PRO A 92 7.39 -0.58 -2.43
C PRO A 92 6.37 -1.70 -2.60
N TYR A 93 5.89 -1.85 -3.83
CA TYR A 93 5.09 -3.00 -4.25
C TYR A 93 5.55 -3.50 -5.62
N VAL A 94 5.12 -4.70 -6.01
CA VAL A 94 5.32 -5.24 -7.35
C VAL A 94 4.01 -5.76 -7.91
N VAL A 95 3.72 -5.43 -9.16
CA VAL A 95 2.60 -5.98 -9.91
C VAL A 95 3.09 -7.15 -10.74
N VAL A 96 2.42 -8.29 -10.61
CA VAL A 96 2.78 -9.54 -11.26
C VAL A 96 1.59 -10.11 -12.04
N ALA A 97 1.87 -10.91 -13.06
CA ALA A 97 0.85 -11.69 -13.76
C ALA A 97 0.42 -12.90 -12.91
N GLY A 98 -0.78 -13.42 -13.14
CA GLY A 98 -1.31 -14.58 -12.44
C GLY A 98 -0.56 -15.88 -12.74
N SER A 99 0.30 -15.88 -13.76
CA SER A 99 1.22 -16.97 -14.06
C SER A 99 2.50 -16.98 -13.22
N THR A 100 2.70 -15.99 -12.33
CA THR A 100 3.90 -15.89 -11.50
C THR A 100 3.98 -17.08 -10.54
N PRO A 101 5.08 -17.86 -10.56
CA PRO A 101 5.21 -19.03 -9.69
C PRO A 101 5.08 -18.64 -8.22
N SER A 102 4.23 -19.37 -7.49
CA SER A 102 4.09 -19.14 -6.06
C SER A 102 5.19 -19.83 -5.26
N VAL A 103 5.53 -19.22 -4.13
CA VAL A 103 6.55 -19.70 -3.20
C VAL A 103 5.93 -19.95 -1.83
N THR A 104 6.58 -20.82 -1.06
CA THR A 104 6.20 -21.08 0.34
C THR A 104 6.76 -19.98 1.24
N VAL A 105 5.95 -19.57 2.20
CA VAL A 105 6.34 -18.62 3.25
C VAL A 105 6.12 -19.28 4.61
N THR A 106 7.12 -19.21 5.48
CA THR A 106 7.01 -19.66 6.88
C THR A 106 6.85 -18.46 7.80
N PHE A 107 5.89 -18.52 8.73
CA PHE A 107 5.49 -17.38 9.57
C PHE A 107 5.87 -17.54 11.03
N SER A 108 6.34 -16.45 11.65
CA SER A 108 6.46 -16.35 13.11
C SER A 108 5.09 -16.26 13.79
N TYR A 109 4.15 -15.50 13.20
CA TYR A 109 2.76 -15.34 13.65
C TYR A 109 1.79 -16.20 12.82
N ALA A 110 2.09 -17.50 12.69
CA ALA A 110 1.35 -18.40 11.81
C ALA A 110 -0.16 -18.52 12.13
N ALA A 111 -0.56 -18.37 13.40
CA ALA A 111 -1.96 -18.49 13.81
C ALA A 111 -2.86 -17.35 13.32
N GLU A 112 -2.27 -16.23 12.89
CA GLU A 112 -2.97 -15.05 12.37
C GLU A 112 -2.53 -14.69 10.94
N SER A 113 -1.87 -15.64 10.24
CA SER A 113 -1.37 -15.46 8.89
C SER A 113 -2.08 -16.36 7.91
N ASP A 114 -2.24 -15.89 6.67
CA ASP A 114 -2.73 -16.75 5.59
C ASP A 114 -1.58 -17.64 5.10
N PRO A 115 -1.77 -18.98 5.04
CA PRO A 115 -0.67 -19.91 4.77
C PRO A 115 -0.13 -19.85 3.33
N GLY A 116 -0.82 -19.18 2.41
CA GLY A 116 -0.41 -19.05 1.02
C GLY A 116 -0.88 -20.19 0.12
N PRO A 117 -0.17 -20.42 -1.01
CA PRO A 117 1.15 -19.88 -1.37
C PRO A 117 1.12 -18.41 -1.86
N TYR A 118 2.30 -17.79 -2.00
CA TYR A 118 2.45 -16.35 -2.35
C TYR A 118 3.17 -16.19 -3.70
N PRO A 119 2.69 -15.38 -4.67
CA PRO A 119 3.31 -15.21 -6.00
C PRO A 119 4.49 -14.22 -5.97
N ILE A 120 5.49 -14.45 -5.12
CA ILE A 120 6.60 -13.52 -4.91
C ILE A 120 7.66 -13.71 -6.01
N PRO A 121 7.90 -12.72 -6.88
CA PRO A 121 8.95 -12.81 -7.88
C PRO A 121 10.34 -12.75 -7.22
N PRO A 122 11.39 -13.33 -7.82
CA PRO A 122 12.73 -13.35 -7.23
C PRO A 122 13.33 -11.97 -6.94
N ASP A 123 12.91 -10.94 -7.67
CA ASP A 123 13.32 -9.55 -7.56
C ASP A 123 12.28 -8.67 -6.84
N ALA A 124 11.36 -9.27 -6.08
CA ALA A 124 10.38 -8.53 -5.29
C ALA A 124 11.07 -7.47 -4.41
N PRO A 125 10.65 -6.20 -4.47
CA PRO A 125 11.24 -5.16 -3.66
C PRO A 125 10.87 -5.37 -2.19
N ILE A 126 11.83 -5.11 -1.32
CA ILE A 126 11.67 -5.15 0.14
C ILE A 126 11.75 -3.70 0.63
N GLU A 127 10.84 -3.28 1.50
CA GLU A 127 10.91 -1.97 2.13
C GLU A 127 12.26 -1.73 2.84
N GLY A 128 12.87 -0.58 2.57
CA GLY A 128 14.22 -0.23 3.04
C GLY A 128 15.35 -1.03 2.39
N GLY A 129 15.03 -1.95 1.46
CA GLY A 129 15.98 -2.79 0.76
C GLY A 129 16.36 -4.06 1.52
N SER A 130 17.09 -4.94 0.84
CA SER A 130 17.47 -6.27 1.35
C SER A 130 18.32 -6.23 2.62
N ALA A 131 19.05 -5.15 2.87
CA ALA A 131 19.87 -4.94 4.07
C ALA A 131 19.16 -4.18 5.19
N SER A 132 17.89 -3.80 5.02
CA SER A 132 17.11 -3.06 6.03
C SER A 132 16.96 -3.85 7.33
N SER A 133 17.05 -3.16 8.46
CA SER A 133 16.71 -3.67 9.79
C SER A 133 15.32 -3.23 10.26
N GLY A 134 14.53 -2.56 9.41
CA GLY A 134 13.18 -2.11 9.71
C GLY A 134 12.11 -3.18 9.44
N ASP A 135 10.92 -2.74 9.05
CA ASP A 135 9.75 -3.61 8.91
C ASP A 135 9.84 -4.58 7.74
N ARG A 136 10.53 -4.20 6.66
CA ARG A 136 10.81 -5.07 5.50
C ARG A 136 9.53 -5.65 4.88
N HIS A 137 8.56 -4.79 4.62
CA HIS A 137 7.36 -5.19 3.93
C HIS A 137 7.66 -5.68 2.49
N VAL A 138 6.90 -6.68 2.04
CA VAL A 138 6.84 -7.12 0.64
C VAL A 138 5.38 -7.16 0.22
N LEU A 139 5.01 -6.32 -0.75
CA LEU A 139 3.64 -6.21 -1.27
C LEU A 139 3.61 -6.67 -2.73
N VAL A 140 2.76 -7.64 -3.04
CA VAL A 140 2.61 -8.21 -4.38
C VAL A 140 1.16 -8.12 -4.82
N ILE A 141 0.93 -7.59 -6.01
CA ILE A 141 -0.39 -7.50 -6.62
C ILE A 141 -0.42 -8.44 -7.82
N ASP A 142 -1.26 -9.44 -7.74
CA ASP A 142 -1.63 -10.24 -8.91
C ASP A 142 -2.69 -9.48 -9.70
N ARG A 143 -2.31 -8.90 -10.84
CA ARG A 143 -3.24 -8.08 -11.64
C ARG A 143 -4.31 -8.90 -12.36
N ASP A 144 -4.07 -10.19 -12.58
CA ASP A 144 -4.95 -11.05 -13.36
C ASP A 144 -6.03 -11.66 -12.45
N ASP A 145 -5.63 -12.15 -11.27
CA ASP A 145 -6.56 -12.64 -10.23
C ASP A 145 -7.12 -11.52 -9.33
N TRP A 146 -6.57 -10.32 -9.43
CA TRP A 146 -6.91 -9.16 -8.61
C TRP A 146 -6.80 -9.40 -7.10
N LYS A 147 -5.64 -9.94 -6.71
CA LYS A 147 -5.32 -10.22 -5.31
C LYS A 147 -4.09 -9.45 -4.86
N LEU A 148 -4.10 -9.12 -3.58
CA LEU A 148 -3.00 -8.48 -2.88
C LEU A 148 -2.43 -9.44 -1.85
N TYR A 149 -1.12 -9.57 -1.85
CA TYR A 149 -0.36 -10.41 -0.92
C TYR A 149 0.65 -9.53 -0.21
N GLU A 150 0.62 -9.54 1.12
CA GLU A 150 1.47 -8.67 1.93
C GLU A 150 2.17 -9.47 3.00
N LEU A 151 3.47 -9.21 3.17
CA LEU A 151 4.30 -9.80 4.21
C LEU A 151 4.91 -8.71 5.08
N PHE A 152 4.95 -8.95 6.39
CA PHE A 152 5.74 -8.17 7.35
C PHE A 152 6.99 -8.94 7.76
N SER A 153 8.10 -8.22 7.99
CA SER A 153 9.39 -8.79 8.40
C SER A 153 9.88 -9.90 7.46
N ALA A 154 9.87 -9.62 6.15
CA ALA A 154 10.14 -10.63 5.12
C ALA A 154 11.65 -10.80 4.83
N PHE A 155 12.07 -12.06 4.75
CA PHE A 155 13.43 -12.47 4.41
C PHE A 155 13.42 -13.63 3.40
N PRO A 156 14.15 -13.52 2.28
CA PRO A 156 14.32 -14.65 1.37
C PRO A 156 15.20 -15.71 2.06
N VAL A 157 14.85 -16.98 1.88
CA VAL A 157 15.65 -18.10 2.43
C VAL A 157 16.80 -18.42 1.47
N PRO A 158 18.07 -18.33 1.90
CA PRO A 158 19.22 -18.59 1.04
C PRO A 158 19.15 -19.98 0.37
N SER A 159 19.49 -20.03 -0.91
CA SER A 159 19.54 -21.27 -1.71
C SER A 159 18.19 -21.98 -1.90
N SER A 160 17.06 -21.29 -1.66
CA SER A 160 15.71 -21.78 -1.97
C SER A 160 14.87 -20.67 -2.60
N SER A 161 13.72 -21.01 -3.16
CA SER A 161 12.72 -20.01 -3.58
C SER A 161 11.81 -19.54 -2.44
N GLY A 162 11.95 -20.10 -1.23
CA GLY A 162 11.07 -19.81 -0.10
C GLY A 162 11.42 -18.53 0.66
N TRP A 163 10.50 -18.10 1.52
CA TRP A 163 10.63 -16.94 2.38
C TRP A 163 10.29 -17.26 3.83
N THR A 164 10.84 -16.48 4.75
CA THR A 164 10.36 -16.37 6.14
C THR A 164 9.78 -14.99 6.35
N ALA A 165 8.69 -14.88 7.11
CA ALA A 165 8.06 -13.62 7.44
C ALA A 165 7.57 -13.61 8.91
N GLY A 166 7.34 -12.42 9.45
CA GLY A 166 6.60 -12.25 10.70
C GLY A 166 5.17 -12.72 10.53
N SER A 167 4.43 -12.05 9.64
CA SER A 167 3.04 -12.37 9.28
C SER A 167 2.83 -12.25 7.77
N GLY A 168 1.72 -12.82 7.30
CA GLY A 168 1.30 -12.73 5.91
C GLY A 168 -0.21 -12.63 5.77
N ALA A 169 -0.66 -11.78 4.85
CA ALA A 169 -2.07 -11.54 4.59
C ALA A 169 -2.37 -11.55 3.09
N ILE A 170 -3.50 -12.14 2.72
CA ILE A 170 -4.00 -12.20 1.36
C ILE A 170 -5.38 -11.54 1.31
N PHE A 171 -5.54 -10.61 0.38
CA PHE A 171 -6.78 -9.86 0.17
C PHE A 171 -7.26 -10.04 -1.26
N ASP A 172 -8.57 -10.30 -1.40
CA ASP A 172 -9.25 -10.21 -2.68
C ASP A 172 -9.62 -8.75 -2.94
N LEU A 173 -8.98 -8.12 -3.93
CA LEU A 173 -9.19 -6.71 -4.25
C LEU A 173 -10.51 -6.46 -5.01
N SER A 174 -11.32 -7.49 -5.24
CA SER A 174 -12.69 -7.40 -5.77
C SER A 174 -13.76 -7.57 -4.70
N SER A 175 -13.39 -7.67 -3.41
CA SER A 175 -14.30 -8.01 -2.32
C SER A 175 -14.23 -7.04 -1.14
N ASP A 176 -15.33 -6.94 -0.39
CA ASP A 176 -15.39 -6.27 0.92
C ASP A 176 -15.09 -7.20 2.09
N ALA A 177 -14.70 -8.44 1.81
CA ALA A 177 -14.32 -9.39 2.84
C ALA A 177 -13.16 -8.86 3.67
N LEU A 178 -13.39 -8.72 4.98
CA LEU A 178 -12.37 -8.36 5.96
C LEU A 178 -11.68 -9.62 6.48
N ARG A 179 -10.47 -9.44 7.05
CA ARG A 179 -9.79 -10.51 7.79
C ARG A 179 -10.65 -11.01 8.96
N PRO A 180 -10.42 -12.25 9.45
CA PRO A 180 -11.04 -12.72 10.67
C PRO A 180 -10.86 -11.72 11.82
N ALA A 181 -11.87 -11.59 12.68
CA ALA A 181 -11.76 -10.73 13.86
C ALA A 181 -10.61 -11.20 14.76
N GLY A 182 -9.79 -10.26 15.21
CA GLY A 182 -8.64 -10.52 16.06
C GLY A 182 -7.38 -10.93 15.31
N TRP A 183 -7.39 -11.03 13.98
CA TRP A 183 -6.18 -11.36 13.21
C TRP A 183 -5.45 -10.10 12.77
N THR A 184 -4.15 -10.03 13.06
CA THR A 184 -3.23 -9.07 12.45
C THR A 184 -3.05 -9.31 10.94
N SER A 185 -2.26 -8.47 10.29
CA SER A 185 -1.84 -8.61 8.89
C SER A 185 -0.35 -8.25 8.74
N ALA A 186 0.07 -7.83 7.55
CA ALA A 186 1.35 -7.12 7.42
C ALA A 186 1.30 -5.73 8.09
N ASP A 187 0.11 -5.14 8.24
CA ASP A 187 -0.18 -3.95 9.05
C ASP A 187 -0.76 -4.36 10.41
N ALA A 188 -0.49 -3.60 11.49
CA ALA A 188 -0.87 -4.04 12.83
C ALA A 188 -2.39 -4.00 13.10
N ALA A 189 -3.16 -3.17 12.39
CA ALA A 189 -4.61 -3.11 12.51
C ALA A 189 -5.37 -4.30 11.87
N GLY A 190 -4.66 -5.23 11.21
CA GLY A 190 -5.28 -6.26 10.39
C GLY A 190 -5.84 -5.72 9.06
N LEU A 191 -5.29 -4.60 8.59
CA LEU A 191 -5.67 -3.89 7.37
C LEU A 191 -4.65 -4.13 6.25
N PRO A 192 -5.06 -4.05 4.97
CA PRO A 192 -4.10 -4.06 3.86
C PRO A 192 -3.30 -2.76 3.82
N ILE A 193 -2.00 -2.82 3.53
CA ILE A 193 -1.10 -1.66 3.43
C ILE A 193 -1.30 -0.95 2.09
N PHE A 194 -1.21 -1.69 0.99
CA PHE A 194 -1.18 -1.14 -0.37
C PHE A 194 -2.35 -0.18 -0.70
N PRO A 195 -3.62 -0.50 -0.35
CA PRO A 195 -4.77 0.38 -0.62
C PRO A 195 -4.72 1.70 0.14
N GLY A 196 -3.87 1.82 1.16
CA GLY A 196 -3.66 3.05 1.91
C GLY A 196 -2.46 3.88 1.46
N LEU A 197 -1.69 3.44 0.46
CA LEU A 197 -0.49 4.14 -0.01
C LEU A 197 -0.82 5.29 -0.95
N VAL A 198 -0.09 6.41 -0.80
CA VAL A 198 -0.01 7.43 -1.84
C VAL A 198 0.88 6.94 -2.99
N ARG A 199 0.42 7.06 -4.24
CA ARG A 199 1.15 6.56 -5.41
C ARG A 199 1.31 7.60 -6.50
N TYR A 200 2.42 7.48 -7.24
CA TYR A 200 2.81 8.45 -8.26
C TYR A 200 1.82 8.49 -9.43
N ASP A 201 1.34 7.32 -9.87
CA ASP A 201 0.35 7.19 -10.94
C ASP A 201 -0.96 7.90 -10.60
N GLU A 202 -1.36 7.91 -9.34
CA GLU A 202 -2.56 8.62 -8.90
C GLU A 202 -2.35 10.12 -8.76
N VAL A 203 -1.25 10.53 -8.13
CA VAL A 203 -1.02 11.95 -7.82
C VAL A 203 -0.60 12.75 -9.04
N VAL A 204 0.35 12.24 -9.82
CA VAL A 204 0.99 12.99 -10.90
C VAL A 204 0.40 12.63 -12.25
N GLU A 205 0.18 11.34 -12.53
CA GLU A 205 -0.31 10.91 -13.84
C GLU A 205 -1.83 11.09 -13.98
N ARG A 206 -2.61 10.79 -12.93
CA ARG A 206 -4.07 10.96 -12.93
C ARG A 206 -4.55 12.27 -12.30
N GLY A 207 -3.81 12.84 -11.34
CA GLY A 207 -4.23 14.04 -10.61
C GLY A 207 -5.35 13.83 -9.58
N GLU A 208 -5.58 12.58 -9.17
CA GLU A 208 -6.63 12.20 -8.23
C GLU A 208 -6.35 10.86 -7.55
N ILE A 209 -6.43 10.84 -6.21
CA ILE A 209 -6.51 9.63 -5.38
C ILE A 209 -7.98 9.41 -5.00
N ARG A 210 -8.47 8.18 -5.19
CA ARG A 210 -9.89 7.84 -5.02
C ARG A 210 -10.15 6.88 -3.85
N HIS A 211 -9.32 6.94 -2.84
CA HIS A 211 -9.40 6.08 -1.66
C HIS A 211 -8.84 6.80 -0.43
N ALA A 212 -9.11 6.26 0.75
CA ALA A 212 -8.52 6.68 2.00
C ALA A 212 -7.03 6.33 2.03
N LEU A 213 -6.27 7.10 2.80
CA LEU A 213 -4.86 6.80 3.06
C LEU A 213 -4.73 6.04 4.38
N ARG A 214 -3.59 5.35 4.57
CA ARG A 214 -3.21 4.86 5.90
C ARG A 214 -2.37 5.90 6.62
N PHE A 215 -2.46 5.94 7.95
CA PHE A 215 -1.52 6.67 8.77
C PHE A 215 -1.24 5.98 10.10
N THR A 216 -0.19 6.42 10.79
CA THR A 216 0.20 5.88 12.08
C THR A 216 0.08 6.90 13.22
N VAL A 217 0.02 6.38 14.44
CA VAL A 217 -0.01 7.15 15.70
C VAL A 217 0.99 6.54 16.68
N VAL A 218 1.58 7.32 17.58
CA VAL A 218 2.55 6.75 18.55
C VAL A 218 1.84 5.87 19.59
N HIS A 219 0.62 6.25 19.98
CA HIS A 219 -0.12 5.57 21.03
C HIS A 219 -1.57 5.28 20.60
N SER A 220 -1.86 4.01 20.31
CA SER A 220 -3.23 3.49 20.20
C SER A 220 -3.70 2.86 21.52
N ARG A 221 -5.02 2.62 21.62
CA ARG A 221 -5.58 1.75 22.67
C ARG A 221 -5.77 0.31 22.18
N ARG A 222 -5.93 -0.59 23.14
CA ARG A 222 -6.30 -2.01 23.02
C ARG A 222 -7.76 -2.16 22.57
N ALA A 223 -8.07 -1.60 21.40
CA ALA A 223 -9.37 -1.67 20.76
C ALA A 223 -9.23 -1.38 19.26
N TYR A 224 -10.20 -1.82 18.48
CA TYR A 224 -10.32 -1.46 17.07
C TYR A 224 -11.76 -1.07 16.70
N VAL A 225 -11.92 -0.41 15.57
CA VAL A 225 -13.20 -0.13 14.92
C VAL A 225 -13.11 -0.55 13.45
N ASN A 226 -14.23 -0.93 12.85
CA ASN A 226 -14.29 -1.28 11.43
C ASN A 226 -13.66 -0.17 10.55
N PRO A 227 -12.86 -0.49 9.52
CA PRO A 227 -12.60 -1.84 8.97
C PRO A 227 -11.49 -2.63 9.67
N ALA A 228 -10.79 -2.07 10.65
CA ALA A 228 -9.73 -2.78 11.35
C ALA A 228 -10.28 -4.02 12.09
N ARG A 229 -9.40 -5.02 12.25
CA ARG A 229 -9.71 -6.32 12.84
C ARG A 229 -8.84 -6.64 14.05
N HIS A 230 -7.84 -5.82 14.33
CA HIS A 230 -6.82 -6.07 15.34
C HIS A 230 -6.35 -4.77 16.02
N TRP A 231 -5.74 -4.88 17.20
CA TRP A 231 -5.16 -3.78 17.98
C TRP A 231 -3.69 -4.06 18.29
N ALA A 232 -2.87 -3.04 18.49
CA ALA A 232 -1.43 -3.22 18.70
C ALA A 232 -0.91 -2.63 20.02
N SER A 233 -1.79 -2.48 21.02
CA SER A 233 -1.48 -1.83 22.29
C SER A 233 -2.10 -2.58 23.46
N SER A 234 -1.52 -2.41 24.66
CA SER A 234 -2.10 -2.83 25.92
C SER A 234 -2.82 -1.69 26.67
N ASP A 235 -2.67 -0.43 26.24
CA ASP A 235 -3.31 0.74 26.84
C ASP A 235 -4.83 0.66 26.64
N THR A 236 -5.64 0.86 27.68
CA THR A 236 -7.10 0.80 27.60
C THR A 236 -7.76 2.18 27.67
N SER A 237 -6.98 3.26 27.71
CA SER A 237 -7.51 4.62 27.82
C SER A 237 -8.39 4.97 26.63
N ALA A 238 -9.64 5.36 26.91
CA ALA A 238 -10.58 5.80 25.89
C ALA A 238 -10.14 7.07 25.15
N SER A 239 -9.18 7.83 25.70
CA SER A 239 -8.60 9.02 25.06
C SER A 239 -7.62 8.70 23.94
N ARG A 240 -7.20 7.43 23.77
CA ARG A 240 -6.33 7.02 22.67
C ARG A 240 -7.13 6.55 21.46
N PRO A 241 -6.61 6.75 20.24
CA PRO A 241 -7.20 6.19 19.02
C PRO A 241 -7.30 4.66 19.07
N PRO A 242 -8.45 4.04 18.75
CA PRO A 242 -8.48 2.64 18.36
C PRO A 242 -7.86 2.47 16.96
N MET A 243 -7.36 1.27 16.66
CA MET A 243 -7.03 0.91 15.28
C MET A 243 -8.29 0.99 14.41
N GLY A 244 -8.13 1.39 13.14
CA GLY A 244 -9.23 1.62 12.22
C GLY A 244 -9.95 2.97 12.38
N MET A 245 -9.59 3.78 13.40
CA MET A 245 -10.15 5.13 13.54
C MET A 245 -9.86 5.93 12.28
N ARG A 246 -10.90 6.55 11.70
CA ARG A 246 -10.79 7.35 10.49
C ARG A 246 -10.83 8.82 10.83
N VAL A 247 -9.86 9.58 10.30
CA VAL A 247 -9.83 11.04 10.38
C VAL A 247 -9.94 11.61 8.97
N ARG A 248 -10.46 12.83 8.84
CA ARG A 248 -10.45 13.57 7.57
C ARG A 248 -9.91 14.97 7.77
N LEU A 249 -9.33 15.53 6.71
CA LEU A 249 -8.99 16.95 6.68
C LEU A 249 -10.29 17.75 6.64
N LYS A 250 -10.41 18.79 7.48
CA LYS A 250 -11.59 19.66 7.51
C LYS A 250 -11.82 20.29 6.15
N GLN A 251 -13.08 20.34 5.71
CA GLN A 251 -13.46 21.01 4.45
C GLN A 251 -13.11 22.51 4.45
N SER A 252 -13.07 23.13 5.63
CA SER A 252 -12.70 24.53 5.81
C SER A 252 -11.19 24.80 5.76
N TYR A 253 -10.35 23.77 5.73
CA TYR A 253 -8.90 23.96 5.61
C TYR A 253 -8.55 24.35 4.17
N ASP A 254 -7.94 25.53 3.99
CA ASP A 254 -7.60 26.03 2.66
C ASP A 254 -6.39 25.28 2.08
N THR A 255 -6.60 24.61 0.95
CA THR A 255 -5.59 23.84 0.23
C THR A 255 -5.08 24.58 -1.02
N SER A 256 -5.61 25.76 -1.34
CA SER A 256 -5.32 26.49 -2.58
C SER A 256 -3.88 26.96 -2.68
N GLY A 257 -3.22 27.22 -1.54
CA GLY A 257 -1.81 27.60 -1.45
C GLY A 257 -0.82 26.45 -1.64
N PHE A 258 -1.27 25.20 -1.64
CA PHE A 258 -0.39 24.03 -1.77
C PHE A 258 -0.03 23.77 -3.23
N PRO A 259 1.18 23.22 -3.49
CA PRO A 259 1.60 22.83 -4.82
C PRO A 259 0.76 21.67 -5.38
N PRO A 260 0.82 21.41 -6.70
CA PRO A 260 -0.08 20.48 -7.37
C PRO A 260 -0.16 19.09 -6.72
N SER A 261 0.99 18.45 -6.44
CA SER A 261 1.02 17.08 -5.90
C SER A 261 0.42 17.02 -4.49
N ALA A 262 0.83 17.96 -3.62
CA ALA A 262 0.29 18.08 -2.27
C ALA A 262 -1.21 18.35 -2.29
N ARG A 263 -1.71 19.19 -3.20
CA ARG A 263 -3.15 19.50 -3.30
C ARG A 263 -3.98 18.28 -3.71
N VAL A 264 -3.44 17.35 -4.50
CA VAL A 264 -4.14 16.08 -4.81
C VAL A 264 -4.29 15.25 -3.54
N ILE A 265 -3.22 15.10 -2.77
CA ILE A 265 -3.22 14.36 -1.49
C ILE A 265 -4.19 15.00 -0.50
N LEU A 266 -4.17 16.32 -0.34
CA LEU A 266 -5.07 17.03 0.59
C LEU A 266 -6.55 16.91 0.18
N ARG A 267 -6.86 16.94 -1.12
CA ARG A 267 -8.22 16.67 -1.61
C ARG A 267 -8.68 15.25 -1.29
N ALA A 268 -7.79 14.28 -1.38
CA ALA A 268 -8.08 12.90 -0.97
C ALA A 268 -8.34 12.81 0.53
N LEU A 269 -7.54 13.49 1.36
CA LEU A 269 -7.74 13.56 2.80
C LEU A 269 -9.04 14.30 3.20
N GLN A 270 -9.52 15.25 2.39
CA GLN A 270 -10.83 15.87 2.58
C GLN A 270 -11.97 14.91 2.22
N THR A 271 -11.82 14.18 1.11
CA THR A 271 -12.90 13.35 0.54
C THR A 271 -13.00 11.99 1.22
N TYR A 272 -11.88 11.30 1.33
CA TYR A 272 -11.79 9.94 1.87
C TYR A 272 -11.08 9.90 3.22
N GLY A 273 -10.32 10.92 3.61
CA GLY A 273 -9.61 10.88 4.89
C GLY A 273 -8.53 9.81 4.94
N MET A 274 -8.15 9.42 6.16
CA MET A 274 -7.12 8.43 6.42
C MET A 274 -7.43 7.61 7.68
N ILE A 275 -6.94 6.37 7.71
CA ILE A 275 -7.29 5.34 8.70
C ILE A 275 -6.06 5.01 9.54
N VAL A 276 -6.23 4.98 10.88
CA VAL A 276 -5.19 4.53 11.81
C VAL A 276 -4.91 3.05 11.56
N ALA A 277 -3.72 2.75 11.05
CA ALA A 277 -3.39 1.39 10.62
C ALA A 277 -2.30 0.73 11.49
N ASP A 278 -1.41 1.53 12.09
CA ASP A 278 -0.34 1.02 12.95
C ASP A 278 0.07 2.01 14.05
N ASN A 279 0.86 1.51 14.99
CA ASN A 279 1.68 2.30 15.88
C ASN A 279 2.98 2.70 15.17
N GLY A 280 3.25 4.00 15.10
CA GLY A 280 4.40 4.56 14.39
C GLY A 280 4.58 6.03 14.75
N GLY A 281 5.04 6.85 13.81
CA GLY A 281 5.13 8.30 14.00
C GLY A 281 3.75 8.96 13.92
N ASP A 282 3.46 9.92 14.80
CA ASP A 282 2.18 10.64 14.75
C ASP A 282 2.01 11.37 13.42
N TRP A 283 0.87 11.13 12.76
CA TRP A 283 0.49 11.75 11.49
C TRP A 283 1.34 11.32 10.29
N PHE A 284 2.02 10.18 10.37
CA PHE A 284 2.79 9.66 9.24
C PHE A 284 1.87 8.96 8.25
N ILE A 285 1.74 9.52 7.04
CA ILE A 285 1.09 8.88 5.91
C ILE A 285 2.13 8.17 5.05
N SER A 286 1.79 6.98 4.57
CA SER A 286 2.70 6.15 3.77
C SER A 286 2.43 6.29 2.28
N GLY A 287 3.45 6.04 1.47
CA GLY A 287 3.34 6.02 0.02
C GLY A 287 4.38 5.12 -0.63
N ALA A 288 4.23 4.93 -1.93
CA ALA A 288 5.17 4.15 -2.72
C ALA A 288 6.39 4.99 -3.13
N PRO A 289 7.61 4.41 -3.12
CA PRO A 289 8.82 5.08 -3.57
C PRO A 289 8.79 5.33 -5.08
N ASP A 290 9.16 6.54 -5.51
CA ASP A 290 9.34 6.89 -6.93
C ASP A 290 10.40 7.99 -7.06
N ALA A 291 11.37 7.80 -7.94
CA ALA A 291 12.43 8.78 -8.19
C ALA A 291 11.94 10.08 -8.83
N ARG A 292 10.72 10.09 -9.37
CA ARG A 292 10.09 11.24 -10.01
C ARG A 292 9.32 12.12 -9.01
N TRP A 293 9.19 11.73 -7.75
CA TRP A 293 8.55 12.58 -6.74
C TRP A 293 9.28 13.91 -6.59
N ASN A 294 8.50 14.98 -6.38
CA ASN A 294 9.03 16.27 -5.95
C ASN A 294 8.95 16.37 -4.42
N ASP A 295 10.04 16.03 -3.74
CA ASP A 295 10.10 16.06 -2.28
C ASP A 295 9.88 17.47 -1.70
N GLY A 296 10.19 18.53 -2.47
CA GLY A 296 9.88 19.90 -2.07
C GLY A 296 8.38 20.14 -1.96
N GLU A 297 7.60 19.62 -2.90
CA GLU A 297 6.13 19.67 -2.84
C GLU A 297 5.60 18.80 -1.71
N LEU A 298 6.07 17.56 -1.58
CA LEU A 298 5.62 16.65 -0.54
C LEU A 298 5.89 17.24 0.86
N ASN A 299 7.05 17.83 1.07
CA ASN A 299 7.40 18.45 2.36
C ASN A 299 6.48 19.61 2.77
N THR A 300 5.73 20.24 1.84
CA THR A 300 4.73 21.25 2.21
C THR A 300 3.60 20.68 3.07
N LEU A 301 3.31 19.37 2.94
CA LEU A 301 2.31 18.67 3.76
C LEU A 301 2.60 18.79 5.27
N LYS A 302 3.88 18.93 5.65
CA LYS A 302 4.32 19.12 7.04
C LYS A 302 3.80 20.40 7.70
N THR A 303 3.24 21.32 6.91
CA THR A 303 2.59 22.54 7.41
C THR A 303 1.12 22.33 7.80
N VAL A 304 0.51 21.19 7.47
CA VAL A 304 -0.86 20.85 7.85
C VAL A 304 -0.86 20.32 9.29
N PRO A 305 -1.40 21.08 10.27
CA PRO A 305 -1.35 20.66 11.67
C PRO A 305 -2.42 19.59 11.95
N GLY A 306 -2.19 18.76 12.97
CA GLY A 306 -3.19 17.82 13.48
C GLY A 306 -4.55 18.47 13.79
N SER A 307 -4.56 19.73 14.25
CA SER A 307 -5.78 20.51 14.50
C SER A 307 -6.65 20.78 13.24
N ALA A 308 -6.09 20.59 12.04
CA ALA A 308 -6.82 20.67 10.78
C ALA A 308 -7.67 19.42 10.51
N PHE A 309 -7.49 18.34 11.28
CA PHE A 309 -8.23 17.10 11.13
C PHE A 309 -9.38 16.99 12.14
N GLU A 310 -10.32 16.12 11.82
CA GLU A 310 -11.41 15.70 12.69
C GLU A 310 -11.68 14.21 12.52
N VAL A 311 -12.13 13.56 13.60
CA VAL A 311 -12.47 12.13 13.58
C VAL A 311 -13.84 11.96 12.95
N VAL A 312 -13.93 11.08 11.96
CA VAL A 312 -15.21 10.64 11.40
C VAL A 312 -15.90 9.77 12.45
N ALA A 313 -17.21 9.96 12.65
CA ALA A 313 -17.97 9.24 13.67
C ALA A 313 -17.70 7.73 13.60
N MET A 314 -17.22 7.19 14.71
CA MET A 314 -16.87 5.78 14.80
C MET A 314 -18.13 4.91 14.93
N GLY A 315 -18.06 3.72 14.34
CA GLY A 315 -19.02 2.65 14.61
C GLY A 315 -18.75 1.96 15.95
N THR A 316 -19.19 0.71 16.05
CA THR A 316 -18.93 -0.12 17.23
C THR A 316 -17.43 -0.33 17.45
N ILE A 317 -16.95 0.09 18.62
CA ILE A 317 -15.60 -0.19 19.09
C ILE A 317 -15.57 -1.61 19.65
N VAL A 318 -14.65 -2.42 19.16
CA VAL A 318 -14.39 -3.77 19.66
C VAL A 318 -13.23 -3.73 20.65
N THR A 319 -13.48 -4.25 21.84
CA THR A 319 -12.47 -4.52 22.86
C THR A 319 -12.30 -6.04 23.02
N PRO A 320 -11.20 -6.49 23.63
CA PRO A 320 -10.92 -7.91 23.83
C PRO A 320 -11.84 -8.56 24.86
#